data_AF-A0A963MGU8-F1
#
_entry.id   AF-A0A963MGU8-F1
#
_cell.length_a   1.000
_cell.length_b   1.000
_cell.length_c   1.000
_cell.angle_alpha   90.00
_cell.angle_beta   90.00
_cell.angle_gamma   90.00
#
_symmetry.space_group_name_H-M   'P 1'
#
loop_
_entity.id
_entity.type
_entity.pdbx_description
1 polymer ?
#
loop_
_entity_poly.entity_id
_entity_poly.type
_entity_poly.pdbx_seq_one_letter_code
_entity_poly.pdbx_strand_id
1 'polypeptide(L)'
;MSTHTQIGGMQVANALKALLENDILPGTGVTAGQFWSGLEGIMNDLAPKNRALLAKRDELQAKIDAWHQANGKGDFAAYKTFLTEIGYLVPQGPDFQIETENVEPEIATQAGPQLVVPV
;
A
#
# COMPACT_ATOMS: atom_id res chain seq x y z
N MET A 1 10.04 -25.51 9.74
CA MET A 1 10.67 -24.18 9.89
C MET A 1 11.20 -23.76 8.54
N SER A 2 10.94 -22.52 8.12
CA SER A 2 11.48 -22.00 6.86
C SER A 2 12.97 -21.68 7.03
N THR A 3 13.81 -22.19 6.12
CA THR A 3 15.24 -21.85 6.07
C THR A 3 15.40 -20.50 5.37
N HIS A 4 16.34 -19.68 5.86
CA HIS A 4 16.60 -18.34 5.35
C HIS A 4 18.07 -18.19 4.95
N THR A 5 18.31 -17.34 3.98
CA THR A 5 19.64 -16.92 3.55
C THR A 5 19.75 -15.41 3.71
N GLN A 6 20.90 -14.96 4.21
CA GLN A 6 21.22 -13.54 4.29
C GLN A 6 21.54 -13.01 2.89
N ILE A 7 20.88 -11.92 2.48
CA ILE A 7 21.19 -11.18 1.25
C ILE A 7 21.23 -9.70 1.62
N GLY A 8 22.42 -9.10 1.56
CA GLY A 8 22.62 -7.75 2.11
C GLY A 8 22.24 -7.70 3.59
N GLY A 9 21.42 -6.74 3.99
CA GLY A 9 20.82 -6.61 5.32
C GLY A 9 19.53 -7.44 5.53
N MET A 10 19.04 -8.14 4.51
CA MET A 10 17.78 -8.89 4.57
C MET A 10 17.98 -10.37 4.89
N GLN A 11 17.00 -10.98 5.56
CA GLN A 11 16.85 -12.44 5.65
C GLN A 11 15.72 -12.89 4.73
N VAL A 12 16.06 -13.63 3.68
CA VAL A 12 15.11 -14.08 2.67
C VAL A 12 14.90 -15.58 2.79
N ALA A 13 13.63 -16.02 2.80
CA ALA A 13 13.31 -17.44 2.79
C ALA A 13 13.88 -18.13 1.55
N ASN A 14 14.53 -19.29 1.72
CA ASN A 14 15.22 -19.98 0.64
C ASN A 14 14.29 -20.37 -0.51
N ALA A 15 13.04 -20.73 -0.20
CA ALA A 15 12.04 -21.04 -1.21
C ALA A 15 11.71 -19.83 -2.10
N LEU A 16 11.58 -18.63 -1.51
CA LEU A 16 11.33 -17.40 -2.25
C LEU A 16 12.54 -17.01 -3.10
N LYS A 17 13.75 -17.13 -2.53
CA LYS A 17 14.99 -16.87 -3.27
C LYS A 17 15.09 -17.78 -4.50
N ALA A 18 14.86 -19.08 -4.32
CA ALA A 18 14.93 -20.06 -5.41
C ALA A 18 13.87 -19.80 -6.48
N LEU A 19 12.62 -19.56 -6.10
CA LEU A 19 11.53 -19.21 -7.02
C LEU A 19 11.91 -17.99 -7.86
N LEU A 20 12.37 -16.93 -7.20
CA LEU A 20 12.71 -15.69 -7.89
C LEU A 20 13.86 -15.91 -8.89
N GLU A 21 14.96 -16.52 -8.44
CA GLU A 21 16.17 -16.63 -9.26
C GLU A 21 16.08 -17.68 -10.37
N ASN A 22 15.34 -18.76 -10.14
CA ASN A 22 15.26 -19.86 -11.10
C ASN A 22 14.06 -19.74 -12.05
N ASP A 23 12.94 -19.17 -11.58
CA ASP A 23 11.68 -19.22 -12.32
C ASP A 23 11.18 -17.84 -12.78
N ILE A 24 11.49 -16.76 -12.04
CA ILE A 24 10.95 -15.41 -12.33
C ILE A 24 11.94 -14.53 -13.10
N LEU A 25 13.20 -14.44 -12.65
CA LEU A 25 14.19 -13.55 -13.25
C LEU A 25 14.66 -13.94 -14.66
N PRO A 26 14.82 -15.24 -15.02
CA PRO A 26 15.27 -15.60 -16.35
C PRO A 26 14.38 -15.02 -17.45
N GLY A 27 14.99 -14.37 -18.44
CA GLY A 27 14.27 -13.72 -19.56
C GLY A 27 13.81 -12.28 -19.31
N THR A 28 13.90 -11.77 -18.07
CA THR A 28 13.51 -10.38 -17.75
C THR A 28 14.58 -9.34 -18.07
N GLY A 29 15.84 -9.76 -18.21
CA GLY A 29 16.99 -8.85 -18.36
C GLY A 29 17.49 -8.25 -17.03
N VAL A 30 16.88 -8.58 -15.89
CA VAL A 30 17.29 -8.13 -14.56
C VAL A 30 18.13 -9.22 -13.87
N THR A 31 19.30 -8.85 -13.36
CA THR A 31 20.13 -9.79 -12.59
C THR A 31 19.64 -9.91 -11.15
N ALA A 32 19.88 -11.06 -10.51
CA ALA A 32 19.55 -11.24 -9.09
C ALA A 32 20.20 -10.18 -8.19
N GLY A 33 21.45 -9.79 -8.47
CA GLY A 33 22.13 -8.74 -7.71
C GLY A 33 21.45 -7.37 -7.82
N GLN A 34 21.04 -6.97 -9.03
CA GLN A 34 20.28 -5.73 -9.24
C GLN A 34 18.93 -5.76 -8.52
N PHE A 35 18.21 -6.89 -8.63
CA PHE A 35 16.92 -7.04 -7.96
C PHE A 35 17.06 -6.93 -6.43
N TRP A 36 17.93 -7.73 -5.81
CA TRP A 36 18.02 -7.80 -4.36
C TRP A 36 18.53 -6.49 -3.74
N SER A 37 19.53 -5.85 -4.36
CA SER A 37 20.00 -4.53 -3.91
C SER A 37 18.95 -3.45 -4.07
N GLY A 38 18.19 -3.45 -5.18
CA GLY A 38 17.07 -2.54 -5.40
C GLY A 38 15.96 -2.74 -4.37
N LEU A 39 15.55 -3.99 -4.12
CA LEU A 39 14.55 -4.33 -3.11
C LEU A 39 14.98 -3.89 -1.71
N GLU A 40 16.23 -4.13 -1.33
CA GLU A 40 16.76 -3.71 -0.05
C GLU A 40 16.70 -2.18 0.12
N GLY A 41 17.12 -1.43 -0.90
CA GLY A 41 17.03 0.04 -0.91
C GLY A 41 15.58 0.52 -0.72
N ILE A 42 14.64 -0.04 -1.49
CA ILE A 42 13.22 0.29 -1.40
C ILE A 42 12.68 0.00 0.01
N MET A 43 13.02 -1.15 0.60
CA MET A 43 12.54 -1.49 1.94
C MET A 43 13.10 -0.59 3.02
N ASN A 44 14.39 -0.24 2.94
CA ASN A 44 15.01 0.68 3.88
C ASN A 44 14.31 2.06 3.86
N ASP A 45 13.96 2.54 2.67
CA ASP A 45 13.34 3.85 2.49
C ASP A 45 11.83 3.86 2.79
N LEU A 46 11.11 2.81 2.39
CA LEU A 46 9.65 2.82 2.36
C LEU A 46 9.00 1.99 3.47
N ALA A 47 9.66 0.98 4.04
CA ALA A 47 9.05 0.19 5.12
C ALA A 47 8.75 1.02 6.39
N PRO A 48 9.61 1.98 6.82
CA PRO A 48 9.27 2.90 7.90
C PRO A 48 8.04 3.77 7.57
N LYS A 49 7.94 4.28 6.34
CA LYS A 49 6.79 5.09 5.89
C LYS A 49 5.51 4.27 5.86
N ASN A 50 5.57 3.04 5.34
CA ASN A 50 4.42 2.14 5.30
C ASN A 50 3.92 1.81 6.72
N ARG A 51 4.82 1.52 7.66
CA ARG A 51 4.46 1.33 9.08
C ARG A 51 3.78 2.56 9.68
N ALA A 52 4.29 3.77 9.39
CA ALA A 52 3.67 5.01 9.84
C ALA A 52 2.28 5.23 9.24
N LEU A 53 2.06 4.84 7.98
CA LEU A 53 0.75 4.91 7.33
C LEU A 53 -0.27 3.97 8.00
N LEU A 54 0.15 2.75 8.37
CA LEU A 54 -0.71 1.82 9.11
C LEU A 54 -1.04 2.37 10.51
N ALA A 55 -0.04 2.84 11.24
CA ALA A 55 -0.26 3.48 12.55
C ALA A 55 -1.19 4.69 12.45
N LYS A 56 -1.11 5.48 11.36
CA LYS A 56 -2.03 6.59 11.14
C LYS A 56 -3.48 6.13 10.95
N ARG A 57 -3.70 4.99 10.27
CA ARG A 57 -5.05 4.41 10.13
C ARG A 57 -5.60 4.00 11.50
N ASP A 58 -4.79 3.32 12.30
CA ASP A 58 -5.18 2.89 13.65
C ASP A 58 -5.50 4.09 14.55
N GLU A 59 -4.68 5.14 14.50
CA GLU A 59 -4.90 6.39 15.25
C GLU A 59 -6.22 7.06 14.86
N LEU A 60 -6.50 7.18 13.55
CA LEU A 60 -7.73 7.78 13.06
C LEU A 60 -8.95 6.96 13.49
N GLN A 61 -8.89 5.63 13.36
CA GLN A 61 -9.99 4.77 13.77
C GLN A 61 -10.25 4.85 15.28
N ALA A 62 -9.19 4.81 16.11
CA ALA A 62 -9.33 4.91 17.56
C ALA A 62 -9.97 6.24 17.99
N LYS A 63 -9.63 7.35 17.32
CA LYS A 63 -10.26 8.66 17.55
C LYS A 63 -11.74 8.64 17.18
N ILE A 64 -12.10 8.05 16.04
CA ILE A 64 -13.50 7.93 15.59
C ILE A 64 -14.30 7.06 16.57
N ASP A 65 -13.74 5.93 17.01
CA ASP A 65 -14.38 5.04 17.98
C ASP A 65 -14.62 5.78 19.31
N ALA A 66 -13.61 6.48 19.83
CA ALA A 66 -13.73 7.27 21.05
C ALA A 66 -14.78 8.39 20.93
N TRP A 67 -14.85 9.05 19.77
CA TRP A 67 -15.85 10.08 19.51
C TRP A 67 -17.27 9.51 19.58
N HIS A 68 -17.52 8.36 18.95
CA HIS A 68 -18.84 7.73 18.98
C HIS A 68 -19.19 7.14 20.35
N GLN A 69 -18.22 6.62 21.10
CA GLN A 69 -18.44 6.17 22.49
C GLN A 69 -18.90 7.32 23.39
N ALA A 70 -18.33 8.52 23.20
CA ALA A 70 -18.67 9.70 24.00
C ALA A 70 -19.95 10.42 23.55
N ASN A 71 -20.29 10.38 22.25
CA ASN A 71 -21.34 11.23 21.66
C ASN A 71 -22.54 10.44 21.10
N GLY A 72 -22.48 9.10 21.09
CA GLY A 72 -23.50 8.25 20.48
C GLY A 72 -23.66 8.53 18.98
N LYS A 73 -24.90 8.82 18.54
CA LYS A 73 -25.16 9.23 17.16
C LYS A 73 -24.57 10.59 16.82
N GLY A 74 -24.46 11.48 17.80
CA GLY A 74 -23.99 12.85 17.66
C GLY A 74 -24.76 13.70 16.64
N ASP A 75 -24.40 14.98 16.57
CA ASP A 75 -24.84 15.88 15.49
C ASP A 75 -23.87 15.82 14.31
N PHE A 76 -24.39 15.91 13.09
CA PHE A 76 -23.59 15.80 11.87
C PHE A 76 -22.57 16.93 11.71
N ALA A 77 -22.95 18.17 12.04
CA ALA A 77 -22.03 19.30 11.91
C ALA A 77 -20.87 19.17 12.90
N ALA A 78 -21.16 18.74 14.13
CA ALA A 78 -20.14 18.43 15.13
C ALA A 78 -19.19 17.31 14.68
N TYR A 79 -19.74 16.22 14.11
CA TYR A 79 -18.92 15.11 13.61
C TYR A 79 -18.02 15.51 12.44
N LYS A 80 -18.55 16.29 11.48
CA LYS A 80 -17.77 16.78 10.33
C LYS A 80 -16.62 17.70 10.77
N THR A 81 -16.86 18.58 11.74
CA THR A 81 -15.81 19.42 12.33
C THR A 81 -14.73 18.55 12.97
N PHE A 82 -15.12 17.59 13.81
CA PHE A 82 -14.19 16.64 14.42
C PHE A 82 -13.33 15.89 13.40
N LEU A 83 -13.94 15.33 12.33
CA LEU A 83 -13.19 14.62 11.29
C LEU A 83 -12.19 15.52 10.56
N THR A 84 -12.51 16.80 10.41
CA THR A 84 -11.58 17.79 9.84
C THR A 84 -10.44 18.09 10.81
N GLU A 85 -10.74 18.29 12.10
CA GLU A 85 -9.75 18.56 13.16
C GLU A 85 -8.72 17.44 13.34
N ILE A 86 -9.14 16.17 13.23
CA ILE A 86 -8.21 15.03 13.33
C ILE A 86 -7.42 14.77 12.03
N GLY A 87 -7.71 15.52 10.97
CA GLY A 87 -7.10 15.39 9.65
C GLY A 87 -7.61 14.18 8.85
N TYR A 88 -8.80 13.66 9.17
CA TYR A 88 -9.45 12.61 8.38
C TYR A 88 -10.08 13.21 7.12
N LEU A 89 -10.84 14.30 7.28
CA LEU A 89 -11.31 15.11 6.16
C LEU A 89 -10.30 16.22 5.88
N VAL A 90 -9.78 16.25 4.66
CA VAL A 90 -8.86 17.28 4.19
C VAL A 90 -9.58 18.23 3.21
N PRO A 91 -9.12 19.49 3.07
CA PRO A 91 -9.66 20.39 2.06
C PRO A 91 -9.54 19.78 0.66
N GLN A 92 -10.55 20.03 -0.17
CA GLN A 92 -10.50 19.63 -1.57
C GLN A 92 -9.36 20.37 -2.29
N GLY A 93 -8.59 19.64 -3.08
CA GLY A 93 -7.57 20.22 -3.95
C GLY A 93 -8.17 20.94 -5.16
N PRO A 94 -7.37 21.70 -5.93
CA PRO A 94 -7.80 22.31 -7.18
C PRO A 94 -8.18 21.24 -8.22
N ASP A 95 -8.96 21.64 -9.22
CA ASP A 95 -9.26 20.80 -10.38
C ASP A 95 -7.96 20.40 -11.11
N PHE A 96 -7.90 19.14 -11.53
CA PHE A 96 -6.79 18.58 -12.31
C PHE A 96 -7.30 17.52 -13.29
N GLN A 97 -6.46 17.13 -14.25
CA GLN A 97 -6.72 16.00 -15.16
C GLN A 97 -5.72 14.89 -14.85
N ILE A 98 -6.15 13.63 -14.95
CA ILE A 98 -5.25 12.48 -14.80
C ILE A 98 -4.32 12.39 -16.01
N GLU A 99 -3.10 11.89 -15.80
CA GLU A 99 -2.02 11.87 -16.81
C GLU A 99 -1.70 10.45 -17.32
N THR A 100 -2.46 9.44 -16.89
CA THR A 100 -2.14 8.03 -17.18
C THR A 100 -2.31 7.71 -18.67
N GLU A 101 -1.25 7.15 -19.27
CA GLU A 101 -1.23 6.71 -20.68
C GLU A 101 -1.00 5.19 -20.78
N ASN A 102 -1.17 4.63 -21.99
CA ASN A 102 -0.94 3.21 -22.29
C ASN A 102 -1.81 2.27 -21.43
N VAL A 103 -3.10 2.58 -21.34
CA VAL A 103 -4.09 1.81 -20.58
C VAL A 103 -4.96 1.01 -21.54
N GLU A 104 -5.15 -0.26 -21.20
CA GLU A 104 -5.87 -1.21 -22.05
C GLU A 104 -7.36 -0.83 -22.19
N PRO A 105 -8.00 -1.10 -23.34
CA PRO A 105 -9.38 -0.68 -23.61
C PRO A 105 -10.40 -1.15 -22.57
N GLU A 106 -10.20 -2.34 -22.01
CA GLU A 106 -11.03 -2.95 -20.96
C GLU A 106 -11.06 -2.13 -19.66
N ILE A 107 -10.04 -1.28 -19.46
CA ILE A 107 -9.94 -0.36 -18.32
C ILE A 107 -10.30 1.06 -18.75
N ALA A 108 -9.85 1.51 -19.93
CA ALA A 108 -9.94 2.91 -20.33
C ALA A 108 -11.27 3.32 -20.98
N THR A 109 -11.90 2.44 -21.77
CA THR A 109 -12.98 2.85 -22.68
C THR A 109 -14.17 1.88 -22.75
N GLN A 110 -14.00 0.62 -22.34
CA GLN A 110 -15.05 -0.38 -22.35
C GLN A 110 -15.60 -0.62 -20.94
N ALA A 111 -16.94 -0.58 -20.81
CA ALA A 111 -17.60 -0.97 -19.57
C ALA A 111 -17.83 -2.48 -19.51
N GLY A 112 -17.56 -3.10 -18.36
CA GLY A 112 -17.77 -4.53 -18.15
C GLY A 112 -17.63 -4.94 -16.68
N PRO A 113 -17.99 -6.18 -16.33
CA PRO A 113 -17.82 -6.71 -14.98
C PRO A 113 -16.33 -6.97 -14.65
N GLN A 114 -15.94 -6.75 -13.39
CA GLN A 114 -14.63 -7.12 -12.87
C GLN A 114 -14.78 -8.27 -11.86
N LEU A 115 -14.19 -9.42 -12.17
CA LEU A 115 -14.20 -10.60 -11.29
C LEU A 115 -13.02 -10.54 -10.30
N VAL A 116 -13.25 -11.00 -9.07
CA VAL A 116 -12.23 -11.13 -8.02
C VAL A 116 -12.19 -12.57 -7.54
N VAL A 117 -11.03 -13.23 -7.63
CA VAL A 117 -10.80 -14.63 -7.25
C VAL A 117 -9.43 -14.81 -6.56
N PRO A 118 -9.23 -15.87 -5.74
CA PRO A 118 -7.91 -16.24 -5.24
C PRO A 118 -7.03 -16.76 -6.40
N VAL A 119 -5.79 -16.28 -6.46
CA VAL A 119 -4.79 -16.70 -7.46
C VAL A 119 -4.16 -18.05 -7.12
#